data_AF-A0A916DBF9-F1
#
_entry.id   AF-A0A916DBF9-F1
#
_cell.length_a   1.000
_cell.length_b   1.000
_cell.length_c   1.000
_cell.angle_alpha   90.00
_cell.angle_beta   90.00
_cell.angle_gamma   90.00
#
_symmetry.space_group_name_H-M   'P 1'
#
loop_
_entity.id
_entity.type
_entity.pdbx_description
1 polymer ?
#
loop_
_entity_poly.entity_id
_entity_poly.type
_entity_poly.pdbx_seq_one_letter_code
_entity_poly.pdbx_strand_id
1 'polypeptide(L)'
;MLGEPTSFWGKLRRSPSGACEWHPLADHCADVGAVAEALLELPLWRQRLSRLAGQDLSATNRARLAAIATLHDLGKFNLGFQAKGRPDLGSTAGHVEEALAALFYSDLLGFVGELDAWGEGATGLVVSAICHHGRPHNIDAAFGKWQRAWWSARAGFDPLAGCRQLFESCRRWVPRAFDDAEDLPAGAAFAHAFAGLVTLSDWIASDMEFFPFSADAGFPDDRIRFARARAREALSAMSIEVPATRRADPENRSPFRRVTPPGLVARPAQAEICRLPADTDGSITVLESETGSGKTEAVLARFVHLFEKGLVDGLYFALPTRSAASQMHRRVLEAAQRAFVQPPPVVLAVPGYLRVDDAEGQRLPHFEVLWPDRDRFRYRAWAAENPKRYLVGCIVVGTIDQVLLSSLMVGHAHLRASALLRHLLVVDEVHASDAYM
;
A
#
# COMPACT_ATOMS: atom_id res chain seq x y z
N MET A 1 20.23 0.52 -14.98
CA MET A 1 21.48 0.98 -15.59
C MET A 1 22.67 0.37 -14.86
N LEU A 2 23.74 0.00 -15.58
CA LEU A 2 24.98 -0.49 -14.99
C LEU A 2 26.00 0.66 -14.85
N GLY A 3 26.80 0.64 -13.79
CA GLY A 3 27.86 1.60 -13.54
C GLY A 3 27.45 2.75 -12.60
N GLU A 4 28.28 3.79 -12.58
CA GLU A 4 28.03 5.00 -11.81
C GLU A 4 26.83 5.78 -12.37
N PRO A 5 25.98 6.42 -11.53
CA PRO A 5 24.87 7.21 -12.01
C PRO A 5 25.31 8.38 -12.90
N THR A 6 24.83 8.39 -14.15
CA THR A 6 25.08 9.46 -15.13
C THR A 6 23.98 10.51 -15.16
N SER A 7 22.84 10.24 -14.52
CA SER A 7 21.74 11.17 -14.28
C SER A 7 21.16 10.96 -12.86
N PHE A 8 20.14 11.72 -12.49
CA PHE A 8 19.47 11.56 -11.20
C PHE A 8 18.97 10.12 -11.00
N TRP A 9 19.38 9.47 -9.92
CA TRP A 9 18.97 8.11 -9.58
C TRP A 9 17.94 8.12 -8.44
N GLY A 10 16.98 7.19 -8.50
CA GLY A 10 15.96 6.98 -7.47
C GLY A 10 16.19 5.74 -6.61
N LYS A 11 16.79 4.70 -7.20
CA LYS A 11 17.22 3.46 -6.53
C LYS A 11 18.65 3.13 -6.95
N LEU A 12 19.43 2.61 -6.02
CA LEU A 12 20.83 2.22 -6.25
C LEU A 12 21.12 0.93 -5.50
N ARG A 13 21.70 -0.04 -6.19
CA ARG A 13 22.12 -1.35 -5.68
C ARG A 13 23.61 -1.50 -5.94
N ARG A 14 24.37 -1.83 -4.90
CA ARG A 14 25.78 -2.20 -5.03
C ARG A 14 25.89 -3.71 -4.81
N SER A 15 26.42 -4.42 -5.79
CA SER A 15 26.73 -5.84 -5.62
C SER A 15 27.93 -6.01 -4.68
N PRO A 16 28.08 -7.19 -4.06
CA PRO A 16 29.30 -7.53 -3.32
C PRO A 16 30.56 -7.47 -4.19
N SER A 17 30.45 -7.64 -5.52
CA SER A 17 31.56 -7.49 -6.46
C SER A 17 31.89 -6.04 -6.81
N GLY A 18 31.19 -5.07 -6.22
CA GLY A 18 31.41 -3.63 -6.44
C GLY A 18 30.70 -3.07 -7.68
N ALA A 19 29.94 -3.89 -8.42
CA ALA A 19 29.13 -3.42 -9.53
C ALA A 19 27.97 -2.57 -8.99
N CYS A 20 27.80 -1.38 -9.56
CA CYS A 20 26.73 -0.47 -9.23
C CYS A 20 25.63 -0.61 -10.27
N GLU A 21 24.40 -0.80 -9.81
CA GLU A 21 23.20 -0.78 -10.62
C GLU A 21 22.30 0.33 -10.10
N TRP A 22 21.70 1.09 -11.00
CA TRP A 22 20.83 2.19 -10.61
C TRP A 22 19.61 2.32 -11.51
N HIS A 23 18.54 2.83 -10.91
CA HIS A 23 17.28 3.16 -11.57
C HIS A 23 17.16 4.68 -11.69
N PRO A 24 16.88 5.24 -12.88
CA PRO A 24 16.61 6.66 -13.01
C PRO A 24 15.48 7.11 -12.07
N LEU A 25 15.64 8.30 -11.48
CA LEU A 25 14.66 8.84 -10.54
C LEU A 25 13.30 9.03 -11.20
N ALA A 26 13.26 9.57 -12.42
CA ALA A 26 12.03 9.74 -13.17
C ALA A 26 11.32 8.41 -13.45
N ASP A 27 12.08 7.35 -13.73
CA ASP A 27 11.52 6.02 -14.00
C ASP A 27 10.90 5.41 -12.74
N HIS A 28 11.57 5.54 -11.58
CA HIS A 28 11.00 5.16 -10.29
C HIS A 28 9.71 5.94 -9.98
N CYS A 29 9.71 7.25 -10.24
CA CYS A 29 8.52 8.08 -10.08
C CYS A 29 7.37 7.65 -11.01
N ALA A 30 7.66 7.24 -12.25
CA ALA A 30 6.68 6.67 -13.17
C ALA A 30 6.12 5.33 -12.65
N ASP A 31 6.97 4.48 -12.08
CA ASP A 31 6.58 3.20 -11.48
C ASP A 31 5.58 3.41 -10.33
N VAL A 32 5.91 4.31 -9.40
CA VAL A 32 5.04 4.64 -8.26
C VAL A 32 3.74 5.28 -8.71
N GLY A 33 3.79 6.22 -9.66
CA GLY A 33 2.60 6.84 -10.23
C GLY A 33 1.66 5.82 -10.88
N ALA A 34 2.21 4.86 -11.63
CA ALA A 34 1.42 3.80 -12.28
C ALA A 34 0.78 2.84 -11.26
N VAL A 35 1.48 2.50 -10.17
CA VAL A 35 0.90 1.69 -9.10
C VAL A 35 -0.21 2.45 -8.37
N ALA A 36 0.01 3.73 -8.04
CA ALA A 36 -1.00 4.58 -7.41
C ALA A 36 -2.24 4.71 -8.30
N GLU A 37 -2.07 4.93 -9.60
CA GLU A 37 -3.14 4.94 -10.60
C GLU A 37 -3.93 3.62 -10.57
N ALA A 38 -3.24 2.48 -10.59
CA ALA A 38 -3.89 1.17 -10.57
C ALA A 38 -4.65 0.90 -9.26
N LEU A 39 -4.11 1.31 -8.11
CA LEU A 39 -4.79 1.20 -6.81
C LEU A 39 -6.03 2.08 -6.74
N LEU A 40 -5.97 3.31 -7.25
CA LEU A 40 -7.08 4.26 -7.26
C LEU A 40 -8.25 3.81 -8.15
N GLU A 41 -7.99 2.97 -9.15
CA GLU A 41 -9.03 2.36 -10.00
C GLU A 41 -9.67 1.11 -9.38
N LEU A 42 -9.14 0.59 -8.27
CA LEU A 42 -9.79 -0.51 -7.55
C LEU A 42 -11.10 0.00 -6.92
N PRO A 43 -12.26 -0.65 -7.19
CA PRO A 43 -13.57 -0.13 -6.77
C PRO A 43 -13.68 0.18 -5.28
N LEU A 44 -13.17 -0.72 -4.43
CA LEU A 44 -13.27 -0.55 -2.98
C LEU A 44 -12.37 0.58 -2.47
N TRP A 45 -11.15 0.71 -3.00
CA TRP A 45 -10.26 1.84 -2.68
C TRP A 45 -10.90 3.17 -3.06
N ARG A 46 -11.43 3.27 -4.28
CA ARG A 46 -12.16 4.45 -4.74
C ARG A 46 -13.32 4.79 -3.81
N GLN A 47 -14.16 3.82 -3.47
CA GLN A 47 -15.32 4.03 -2.60
C GLN A 47 -14.90 4.50 -1.20
N ARG A 48 -13.89 3.86 -0.60
CA ARG A 48 -13.41 4.20 0.75
C ARG A 48 -12.74 5.57 0.79
N LEU A 49 -11.92 5.89 -0.20
CA LEU A 49 -11.28 7.20 -0.30
C LEU A 49 -12.29 8.31 -0.56
N SER A 50 -13.30 8.08 -1.42
CA SER A 50 -14.39 9.04 -1.65
C SER A 50 -15.17 9.32 -0.36
N ARG A 51 -15.41 8.27 0.44
CA ARG A 51 -16.06 8.44 1.73
C ARG A 51 -15.23 9.27 2.71
N LEU A 52 -13.92 9.02 2.79
CA LEU A 52 -13.02 9.82 3.63
C LEU A 52 -12.87 11.26 3.12
N ALA A 53 -12.99 11.47 1.81
CA ALA A 53 -13.00 12.78 1.19
C ALA A 53 -14.30 13.56 1.47
N GLY A 54 -15.39 12.88 1.81
CA GLY A 54 -16.73 13.48 1.91
C GLY A 54 -17.35 13.83 0.56
N GLN A 55 -16.75 13.37 -0.55
CA GLN A 55 -17.19 13.61 -1.92
C GLN A 55 -16.78 12.45 -2.84
N ASP A 56 -17.49 12.25 -3.95
CA ASP A 56 -17.06 11.27 -4.97
C ASP A 56 -15.77 11.74 -5.64
N LEU A 57 -14.79 10.86 -5.73
CA LEU A 57 -13.54 11.16 -6.43
C LEU A 57 -13.72 10.92 -7.91
N SER A 58 -13.98 12.01 -8.64
CA SER A 58 -14.03 12.04 -10.09
C SER A 58 -12.78 11.42 -10.73
N ALA A 59 -12.87 11.01 -12.00
CA ALA A 59 -11.73 10.43 -12.71
C ALA A 59 -10.53 11.39 -12.75
N THR A 60 -10.79 12.70 -12.81
CA THR A 60 -9.77 13.75 -12.73
C THR A 60 -9.16 13.84 -11.34
N ASN A 61 -9.96 13.79 -10.26
CA ASN A 61 -9.42 13.78 -8.90
C ASN A 61 -8.52 12.56 -8.64
N ARG A 62 -8.89 11.37 -9.12
CA ARG A 62 -8.01 10.20 -9.04
C ARG A 62 -6.74 10.36 -9.87
N ALA A 63 -6.83 10.95 -11.06
CA ALA A 63 -5.67 11.28 -11.86
C ALA A 63 -4.73 12.28 -11.16
N ARG A 64 -5.28 13.31 -10.49
CA ARG A 64 -4.51 14.27 -9.67
C ARG A 64 -3.78 13.60 -8.51
N LEU A 65 -4.43 12.66 -7.82
CA LEU A 65 -3.80 11.87 -6.75
C LEU A 65 -2.66 10.99 -7.28
N ALA A 66 -2.85 10.34 -8.44
CA ALA A 66 -1.78 9.59 -9.09
C ALA A 66 -0.62 10.49 -9.52
N ALA A 67 -0.92 11.68 -10.06
CA ALA A 67 0.07 12.70 -10.39
C ALA A 67 0.86 13.15 -9.16
N ILE A 68 0.21 13.42 -8.02
CA ILE A 68 0.89 13.74 -6.75
C ILE A 68 1.77 12.57 -6.30
N ALA A 69 1.32 11.33 -6.43
CA ALA A 69 2.13 10.15 -6.09
C ALA A 69 3.41 10.04 -6.94
N THR A 70 3.42 10.50 -8.20
CA THR A 70 4.67 10.56 -9.00
C THR A 70 5.72 11.49 -8.38
N LEU A 71 5.30 12.48 -7.59
CA LEU A 71 6.17 13.48 -6.97
C LEU A 71 6.68 13.06 -5.57
N HIS A 72 6.32 11.87 -5.08
CA HIS A 72 6.66 11.37 -3.73
C HIS A 72 8.17 11.45 -3.39
N ASP A 73 9.03 11.32 -4.40
CA ASP A 73 10.48 11.29 -4.28
C ASP A 73 11.15 12.53 -4.88
N LEU A 74 10.41 13.63 -5.10
CA LEU A 74 10.93 14.90 -5.67
C LEU A 74 12.18 15.39 -4.91
N GLY A 75 12.23 15.14 -3.61
CA GLY A 75 13.38 15.46 -2.79
C GLY A 75 14.69 14.82 -3.22
N LYS A 76 14.67 13.67 -3.90
CA LYS A 76 15.88 12.96 -4.32
C LYS A 76 16.66 13.70 -5.39
N PHE A 77 16.08 14.71 -6.05
CA PHE A 77 16.83 15.58 -6.98
C PHE A 77 17.88 16.44 -6.27
N ASN A 78 17.77 16.67 -4.95
CA ASN A 78 18.78 17.43 -4.23
C ASN A 78 20.15 16.73 -4.31
N LEU A 79 21.21 17.51 -4.52
CA LEU A 79 22.56 16.99 -4.72
C LEU A 79 23.11 16.27 -3.48
N GLY A 80 22.63 16.61 -2.28
CA GLY A 80 23.02 15.91 -1.07
C GLY A 80 22.50 14.47 -1.02
N PHE A 81 21.30 14.20 -1.52
CA PHE A 81 20.82 12.83 -1.70
C PHE A 81 21.64 12.12 -2.78
N GLN A 82 21.83 12.76 -3.93
CA GLN A 82 22.57 12.19 -5.06
C GLN A 82 24.03 11.87 -4.71
N ALA A 83 24.64 12.63 -3.80
CA ALA A 83 26.00 12.42 -3.32
C ALA A 83 26.25 11.02 -2.71
N LYS A 84 25.21 10.32 -2.26
CA LYS A 84 25.31 8.92 -1.80
C LYS A 84 25.70 7.95 -2.92
N GLY A 85 25.31 8.27 -4.16
CA GLY A 85 25.69 7.53 -5.37
C GLY A 85 26.85 8.20 -6.14
N ARG A 86 27.05 9.50 -5.93
CA ARG A 86 28.00 10.38 -6.65
C ARG A 86 28.79 11.27 -5.67
N PRO A 87 29.80 10.74 -4.98
CA PRO A 87 30.51 11.46 -3.91
C PRO A 87 31.13 12.80 -4.35
N ASP A 88 31.38 12.97 -5.64
CA ASP A 88 31.86 14.22 -6.25
C ASP A 88 30.86 15.40 -6.15
N LEU A 89 29.57 15.13 -5.87
CA LEU A 89 28.55 16.17 -5.72
C LEU A 89 28.62 16.91 -4.37
N GLY A 90 29.30 16.35 -3.37
CA GLY A 90 29.57 17.00 -2.08
C GLY A 90 29.04 16.24 -0.87
N SER A 91 28.58 16.98 0.15
CA SER A 91 28.09 16.40 1.41
C SER A 91 26.73 15.71 1.23
N THR A 92 26.51 14.63 1.97
CA THR A 92 25.27 13.85 1.89
C THR A 92 24.12 14.47 2.69
N ALA A 93 22.89 14.29 2.22
CA ALA A 93 21.66 14.76 2.87
C ALA A 93 20.54 13.71 2.85
N GLY A 94 19.44 13.99 3.55
CA GLY A 94 18.17 13.32 3.34
C GLY A 94 17.50 13.77 2.04
N HIS A 95 16.22 13.46 1.91
CA HIS A 95 15.40 13.96 0.81
C HIS A 95 14.00 14.41 1.23
N VAL A 96 13.51 14.03 2.41
CA VAL A 96 12.16 14.40 2.85
C VAL A 96 12.15 15.84 3.38
N GLU A 97 12.88 16.11 4.46
CA GLU A 97 12.92 17.44 5.09
C GLU A 97 13.57 18.46 4.14
N GLU A 98 14.56 18.06 3.35
CA GLU A 98 15.19 18.91 2.34
C GLU A 98 14.21 19.33 1.23
N ALA A 99 13.30 18.44 0.83
CA ALA A 99 12.25 18.78 -0.15
C ALA A 99 11.20 19.71 0.45
N LEU A 100 10.75 19.43 1.68
CA LEU A 100 9.82 20.31 2.39
C LEU A 100 10.44 21.71 2.57
N ALA A 101 11.72 21.76 2.94
CA ALA A 101 12.46 23.01 3.06
C ALA A 101 12.48 23.77 1.73
N ALA A 102 12.75 23.06 0.63
CA ALA A 102 12.76 23.66 -0.70
C ALA A 102 11.39 24.11 -1.18
N LEU A 103 10.31 23.40 -0.83
CA LEU A 103 8.95 23.73 -1.24
C LEU A 103 8.39 24.96 -0.53
N PHE A 104 8.64 25.09 0.78
CA PHE A 104 8.02 26.13 1.61
C PHE A 104 8.89 27.37 1.85
N TYR A 105 10.22 27.27 1.72
CA TYR A 105 11.14 28.37 2.06
C TYR A 105 11.92 28.90 0.87
N SER A 106 11.67 28.36 -0.32
CA SER A 106 12.24 28.87 -1.55
C SER A 106 11.24 28.66 -2.69
N ASP A 107 10.98 29.68 -3.52
CA ASP A 107 10.15 29.49 -4.72
C ASP A 107 10.83 28.60 -5.78
N LEU A 108 11.90 27.87 -5.43
CA LEU A 108 12.66 27.02 -6.34
C LEU A 108 11.84 25.87 -6.91
N LEU A 109 10.79 25.44 -6.20
CA LEU A 109 9.82 24.45 -6.67
C LEU A 109 8.48 25.09 -7.06
N GLY A 110 8.47 26.37 -7.44
CA GLY A 110 7.25 27.12 -7.79
C GLY A 110 6.44 26.54 -8.95
N PHE A 111 7.00 25.64 -9.77
CA PHE A 111 6.23 24.87 -10.76
C PHE A 111 5.22 23.90 -10.11
N VAL A 112 5.46 23.50 -8.85
CA VAL A 112 4.46 22.78 -8.04
C VAL A 112 3.31 23.70 -7.62
N GLY A 113 3.47 25.02 -7.68
CA GLY A 113 2.40 25.99 -7.44
C GLY A 113 1.27 25.92 -8.46
N GLU A 114 1.49 25.30 -9.64
CA GLU A 114 0.39 24.96 -10.55
C GLU A 114 -0.62 23.98 -9.89
N LEU A 115 -0.19 23.22 -8.88
CA LEU A 115 -1.06 22.32 -8.13
C LEU A 115 -1.98 23.05 -7.15
N ASP A 116 -1.70 24.32 -6.82
CA ASP A 116 -2.60 25.13 -6.00
C ASP A 116 -3.96 25.33 -6.68
N ALA A 117 -4.00 25.26 -8.02
CA ALA A 117 -5.23 25.26 -8.80
C ALA A 117 -6.11 24.01 -8.58
N TRP A 118 -5.60 22.98 -7.89
CA TRP A 118 -6.37 21.78 -7.52
C TRP A 118 -7.05 21.92 -6.15
N GLY A 119 -7.10 23.14 -5.59
CA GLY A 119 -7.78 23.45 -4.34
C GLY A 119 -6.88 23.35 -3.10
N GLU A 120 -7.40 23.82 -1.96
CA GLU A 120 -6.66 23.95 -0.70
C GLU A 120 -6.04 22.63 -0.19
N GLY A 121 -6.60 21.48 -0.58
CA GLY A 121 -6.09 20.16 -0.20
C GLY A 121 -4.81 19.74 -0.92
N ALA A 122 -4.50 20.32 -2.08
CA ALA A 122 -3.42 19.84 -2.96
C ALA A 122 -2.05 19.86 -2.28
N THR A 123 -1.69 20.98 -1.65
CA THR A 123 -0.40 21.15 -0.97
C THR A 123 -0.22 20.16 0.18
N GLY A 124 -1.27 19.93 0.98
CA GLY A 124 -1.24 18.93 2.04
C GLY A 124 -1.03 17.50 1.52
N LEU A 125 -1.58 17.18 0.35
CA LEU A 125 -1.40 15.88 -0.30
C LEU A 125 -0.01 15.72 -0.91
N VAL A 126 0.58 16.77 -1.47
CA VAL A 126 1.99 16.77 -1.92
C VAL A 126 2.94 16.52 -0.74
N VAL A 127 2.73 17.21 0.39
CA VAL A 127 3.49 16.97 1.62
C VAL A 127 3.33 15.53 2.09
N SER A 128 2.11 15.00 2.04
CA SER A 128 1.81 13.60 2.40
C SER A 128 2.56 12.60 1.53
N ALA A 129 2.64 12.86 0.22
CA ALA A 129 3.40 12.02 -0.71
C ALA A 129 4.91 12.11 -0.48
N ILE A 130 5.46 13.30 -0.21
CA ILE A 130 6.88 13.47 0.15
C ILE A 130 7.22 12.71 1.44
N CYS A 131 6.30 12.69 2.41
CA CYS A 131 6.45 11.99 3.69
C CYS A 131 6.15 10.47 3.65
N HIS A 132 6.12 9.84 2.47
CA HIS A 132 5.70 8.44 2.29
C HIS A 132 6.54 7.38 3.04
N HIS A 133 7.68 7.73 3.66
CA HIS A 133 8.51 6.81 4.48
C HIS A 133 7.93 6.51 5.87
N GLY A 134 6.63 6.73 6.06
CA GLY A 134 5.87 6.20 7.18
C GLY A 134 5.77 7.12 8.40
N ARG A 135 6.14 8.41 8.29
CA ARG A 135 5.84 9.40 9.33
C ARG A 135 5.63 10.78 8.69
N PRO A 136 4.64 11.57 9.13
CA PRO A 136 4.58 12.99 8.81
C PRO A 136 5.82 13.69 9.37
N HIS A 137 6.29 14.72 8.68
CA HIS A 137 7.38 15.58 9.13
C HIS A 137 6.85 16.97 9.49
N ASN A 138 7.44 17.56 10.52
CA ASN A 138 7.13 18.94 10.91
C ASN A 138 7.81 19.89 9.91
N ILE A 139 7.01 20.71 9.22
CA ILE A 139 7.49 21.65 8.19
C ILE A 139 8.40 22.72 8.81
N ASP A 140 8.07 23.24 9.99
CA ASP A 140 8.90 24.25 10.69
C ASP A 140 10.27 23.68 11.06
N ALA A 141 10.33 22.42 11.47
CA ALA A 141 11.58 21.75 11.77
C ALA A 141 12.42 21.51 10.50
N ALA A 142 11.78 21.35 9.34
CA ALA A 142 12.47 21.17 8.06
C ALA A 142 13.27 22.42 7.64
N PHE A 143 12.94 23.61 8.16
CA PHE A 143 13.69 24.84 7.92
C PHE A 143 15.19 24.69 8.18
N GLY A 144 15.57 24.01 9.27
CA GLY A 144 16.97 23.76 9.62
C GLY A 144 17.73 22.88 8.62
N LYS A 145 17.04 22.27 7.66
CA LYS A 145 17.63 21.44 6.59
C LYS A 145 17.80 22.20 5.28
N TRP A 146 17.34 23.45 5.18
CA TRP A 146 17.50 24.23 3.97
C TRP A 146 18.99 24.50 3.65
N GLN A 147 19.44 24.06 2.47
CA GLN A 147 20.76 24.39 1.95
C GLN A 147 20.70 24.67 0.45
N ARG A 148 20.91 25.93 0.06
CA ARG A 148 20.93 26.36 -1.36
C ARG A 148 21.93 25.55 -2.20
N ALA A 149 23.05 25.13 -1.62
CA ALA A 149 24.08 24.36 -2.32
C ALA A 149 23.56 23.00 -2.84
N TRP A 150 22.61 22.37 -2.14
CA TRP A 150 22.03 21.10 -2.58
C TRP A 150 21.04 21.25 -3.74
N TRP A 151 20.59 22.47 -4.01
CA TRP A 151 19.63 22.79 -5.07
C TRP A 151 20.24 23.62 -6.21
N SER A 152 21.57 23.78 -6.21
CA SER A 152 22.32 24.53 -7.21
C SER A 152 23.03 23.58 -8.18
N ALA A 153 23.01 23.89 -9.47
CA ALA A 153 23.62 23.03 -10.49
C ALA A 153 25.13 22.79 -10.26
N ARG A 154 25.58 21.54 -10.39
CA ARG A 154 26.98 21.12 -10.22
C ARG A 154 27.26 19.83 -10.99
N ALA A 155 28.45 19.73 -11.59
CA ALA A 155 28.94 18.52 -12.26
C ALA A 155 27.97 17.90 -13.27
N GLY A 156 27.20 18.74 -13.99
CA GLY A 156 26.20 18.30 -14.97
C GLY A 156 24.81 17.95 -14.39
N PHE A 157 24.62 18.06 -13.07
CA PHE A 157 23.34 17.86 -12.40
C PHE A 157 22.72 19.21 -12.03
N ASP A 158 21.53 19.50 -12.56
CA ASP A 158 20.71 20.63 -12.16
C ASP A 158 19.42 20.11 -11.48
N PRO A 159 19.35 20.16 -10.13
CA PRO A 159 18.20 19.67 -9.38
C PRO A 159 16.87 20.29 -9.82
N LEU A 160 16.87 21.60 -10.11
CA LEU A 160 15.65 22.32 -10.47
C LEU A 160 15.20 21.99 -11.88
N ALA A 161 16.13 21.83 -12.81
CA ALA A 161 15.82 21.32 -14.14
C ALA A 161 15.28 19.89 -14.09
N GLY A 162 15.87 19.02 -13.25
CA GLY A 162 15.40 17.66 -13.05
C GLY A 162 13.97 17.61 -12.49
N CYS A 163 13.68 18.43 -11.47
CA CYS A 163 12.34 18.56 -10.93
C CYS A 163 11.31 19.06 -11.96
N ARG A 164 11.64 20.10 -12.75
CA ARG A 164 10.78 20.59 -13.84
C ARG A 164 10.55 19.51 -14.90
N GLN A 165 11.59 18.78 -15.28
CA GLN A 165 11.48 17.69 -16.26
C GLN A 165 10.59 16.54 -15.73
N LEU A 166 10.66 16.23 -14.44
CA LEU A 166 9.75 15.28 -13.82
C LEU A 166 8.30 15.78 -13.88
N PHE A 167 8.07 17.05 -13.55
CA PHE A 167 6.73 17.64 -13.60
C PHE A 167 6.14 17.62 -15.02
N GLU A 168 6.92 18.00 -16.04
CA GLU A 168 6.54 17.89 -17.45
C GLU A 168 6.28 16.43 -17.88
N SER A 169 7.05 15.50 -17.35
CA SER A 169 6.81 14.08 -17.61
C SER A 169 5.52 13.61 -16.93
N CYS A 170 5.23 14.06 -15.71
CA CYS A 170 3.97 13.82 -15.01
C CYS A 170 2.77 14.34 -15.81
N ARG A 171 2.84 15.56 -16.38
CA ARG A 171 1.82 16.10 -17.31
C ARG A 171 1.56 15.18 -18.49
N ARG A 172 2.62 14.67 -19.12
CA ARG A 172 2.50 13.74 -20.26
C ARG A 172 1.98 12.37 -19.84
N TRP A 173 2.37 11.88 -18.67
CA TRP A 173 1.98 10.58 -18.16
C TRP A 173 0.53 10.55 -17.71
N VAL A 174 0.06 11.61 -17.05
CA VAL A 174 -1.26 11.70 -16.42
C VAL A 174 -2.00 12.97 -16.88
N PRO A 175 -2.28 13.13 -18.19
CA PRO A 175 -2.82 14.38 -18.74
C PRO A 175 -4.18 14.75 -18.13
N ARG A 176 -5.02 13.75 -17.83
CA ARG A 176 -6.33 13.95 -17.20
C ARG A 176 -6.25 14.67 -15.85
N ALA A 177 -5.13 14.60 -15.12
CA ALA A 177 -4.97 15.32 -13.86
C ALA A 177 -5.11 16.85 -14.02
N PHE A 178 -4.84 17.35 -15.22
CA PHE A 178 -4.81 18.77 -15.56
C PHE A 178 -6.09 19.23 -16.27
N ASP A 179 -7.11 18.36 -16.37
CA ASP A 179 -8.45 18.75 -16.80
C ASP A 179 -9.18 19.51 -15.67
N ASP A 180 -10.24 20.24 -16.02
CA ASP A 180 -11.12 20.89 -15.05
C ASP A 180 -11.86 19.83 -14.21
N ALA A 181 -11.90 20.04 -12.89
CA ALA A 181 -12.61 19.20 -11.93
C ALA A 181 -12.73 19.88 -10.56
N GLU A 182 -13.50 19.27 -9.67
CA GLU A 182 -13.65 19.73 -8.28
C GLU A 182 -12.33 19.76 -7.52
N ASP A 183 -12.26 20.58 -6.48
CA ASP A 183 -11.08 20.67 -5.62
C ASP A 183 -10.76 19.34 -4.93
N LEU A 184 -9.47 19.10 -4.75
CA LEU A 184 -8.98 18.00 -3.94
C LEU A 184 -9.36 18.20 -2.47
N PRO A 185 -9.81 17.13 -1.78
CA PRO A 185 -10.23 17.22 -0.40
C PRO A 185 -9.06 17.51 0.54
N ALA A 186 -9.27 18.39 1.52
CA ALA A 186 -8.26 18.79 2.52
C ALA A 186 -8.37 18.03 3.86
N GLY A 187 -9.31 17.09 3.99
CA GLY A 187 -9.57 16.39 5.25
C GLY A 187 -8.40 15.52 5.71
N ALA A 188 -8.03 15.60 7.00
CA ALA A 188 -6.90 14.86 7.57
C ALA A 188 -7.04 13.33 7.42
N ALA A 189 -8.25 12.78 7.59
CA ALA A 189 -8.49 11.36 7.42
C ALA A 189 -8.21 10.90 5.98
N PHE A 190 -8.58 11.71 4.98
CA PHE A 190 -8.26 11.47 3.58
C PHE A 190 -6.75 11.59 3.31
N ALA A 191 -6.09 12.63 3.81
CA ALA A 191 -4.65 12.82 3.64
C ALA A 191 -3.84 11.65 4.24
N HIS A 192 -4.22 11.14 5.41
CA HIS A 192 -3.59 9.96 6.00
C HIS A 192 -3.84 8.68 5.19
N ALA A 193 -5.05 8.51 4.63
CA ALA A 193 -5.34 7.38 3.76
C ALA A 193 -4.52 7.45 2.45
N PHE A 194 -4.40 8.65 1.88
CA PHE A 194 -3.58 8.89 0.70
C PHE A 194 -2.09 8.65 0.99
N ALA A 195 -1.57 9.10 2.15
CA ALA A 195 -0.20 8.83 2.55
C ALA A 195 0.11 7.32 2.60
N GLY A 196 -0.80 6.53 3.17
CA GLY A 196 -0.66 5.07 3.19
C GLY A 196 -0.73 4.44 1.80
N LEU A 197 -1.57 4.95 0.90
CA LEU A 197 -1.62 4.53 -0.50
C LEU A 197 -0.30 4.83 -1.24
N VAL A 198 0.30 6.00 -1.04
CA VAL A 198 1.61 6.36 -1.64
C VAL A 198 2.72 5.45 -1.09
N THR A 199 2.74 5.19 0.22
CA THR A 199 3.69 4.23 0.81
C THR A 199 3.54 2.84 0.20
N LEU A 200 2.30 2.35 0.05
CA LEU A 200 2.03 1.06 -0.59
C LEU A 200 2.52 1.05 -2.04
N SER A 201 2.29 2.14 -2.76
CA SER A 201 2.70 2.30 -4.16
C SER A 201 4.21 2.25 -4.32
N ASP A 202 4.98 2.97 -3.49
CA ASP A 202 6.45 2.89 -3.48
C ASP A 202 6.96 1.49 -3.14
N TRP A 203 6.29 0.78 -2.22
CA TRP A 203 6.72 -0.57 -1.84
C TRP A 203 6.49 -1.60 -2.93
N ILE A 204 5.38 -1.52 -3.65
CA ILE A 204 5.10 -2.40 -4.80
C ILE A 204 6.03 -2.04 -5.97
N ALA A 205 6.21 -0.76 -6.26
CA ALA A 205 7.10 -0.27 -7.31
C ALA A 205 8.59 -0.57 -7.04
N SER A 206 8.95 -0.83 -5.78
CA SER A 206 10.31 -1.24 -5.39
C SER A 206 10.57 -2.74 -5.59
N ASP A 207 9.57 -3.51 -6.01
CA ASP A 207 9.74 -4.93 -6.33
C ASP A 207 10.46 -5.09 -7.66
N MET A 208 11.69 -5.59 -7.60
CA MET A 208 12.61 -5.67 -8.75
C MET A 208 12.21 -6.70 -9.80
N GLU A 209 11.30 -7.63 -9.49
CA GLU A 209 10.81 -8.60 -10.47
C GLU A 209 9.69 -8.00 -11.33
N PHE A 210 8.82 -7.17 -10.74
CA PHE A 210 7.81 -6.43 -11.49
C PHE A 210 8.36 -5.16 -12.13
N PHE A 211 9.25 -4.45 -11.41
CA PHE A 211 9.83 -3.18 -11.82
C PHE A 211 11.36 -3.28 -11.87
N PRO A 212 11.93 -4.05 -12.82
CA PRO A 212 13.36 -4.07 -13.02
C PRO A 212 13.87 -2.67 -13.36
N PHE A 213 15.12 -2.41 -12.99
CA PHE A 213 15.81 -1.19 -13.39
C PHE A 213 15.87 -1.09 -14.92
N SER A 214 15.82 0.12 -15.47
CA SER A 214 15.80 0.39 -16.92
C SER A 214 17.11 0.04 -17.67
N ALA A 215 17.91 -0.92 -17.18
CA ALA A 215 19.24 -1.25 -17.68
C ALA A 215 19.24 -1.99 -19.03
N ASP A 216 18.13 -2.57 -19.47
CA ASP A 216 18.15 -3.50 -20.59
C ASP A 216 17.89 -2.79 -21.93
N ALA A 217 18.79 -3.03 -22.89
CA ALA A 217 18.56 -2.78 -24.31
C ALA A 217 17.38 -3.64 -24.76
N GLY A 218 16.17 -3.05 -24.72
CA GLY A 218 14.91 -3.77 -24.91
C GLY A 218 13.74 -3.22 -24.09
N PHE A 219 13.99 -2.30 -23.14
CA PHE A 219 12.92 -1.57 -22.48
C PHE A 219 12.17 -0.68 -23.47
N PRO A 220 10.84 -0.54 -23.36
CA PRO A 220 10.09 0.43 -24.15
C PRO A 220 10.66 1.84 -23.91
N ASP A 221 10.74 2.65 -24.96
CA ASP A 221 11.10 4.08 -24.86
C ASP A 221 10.18 4.87 -23.90
N ASP A 222 9.05 4.27 -23.50
CA ASP A 222 8.04 4.81 -22.60
C ASP A 222 7.90 3.95 -21.31
N ARG A 223 8.62 4.35 -20.25
CA ARG A 223 8.56 3.70 -18.93
C ARG A 223 7.16 3.68 -18.33
N ILE A 224 6.34 4.73 -18.50
CA ILE A 224 5.02 4.77 -17.86
C ILE A 224 4.09 3.70 -18.43
N ARG A 225 4.17 3.42 -19.74
CA ARG A 225 3.39 2.36 -20.37
C ARG A 225 3.77 0.99 -19.81
N PHE A 226 5.07 0.72 -19.67
CA PHE A 226 5.59 -0.49 -19.03
C PHE A 226 5.08 -0.59 -17.59
N ALA A 227 5.26 0.47 -16.80
CA ALA A 227 4.89 0.54 -15.40
C ALA A 227 3.40 0.26 -15.17
N ARG A 228 2.50 0.81 -16.01
CA ARG A 228 1.05 0.54 -15.94
C ARG A 228 0.69 -0.92 -16.17
N ALA A 229 1.37 -1.60 -17.09
CA ALA A 229 1.15 -3.02 -17.32
C ALA A 229 1.62 -3.84 -16.11
N ARG A 230 2.84 -3.56 -15.63
CA ARG A 230 3.43 -4.24 -14.46
C ARG A 230 2.66 -4.00 -13.17
N ALA A 231 2.14 -2.79 -12.95
CA ALA A 231 1.33 -2.46 -11.78
C ALA A 231 0.10 -3.37 -11.68
N ARG A 232 -0.64 -3.56 -12.78
CA ARG A 232 -1.81 -4.48 -12.79
C ARG A 232 -1.40 -5.91 -12.48
N GLU A 233 -0.30 -6.38 -13.08
CA GLU A 233 0.22 -7.73 -12.81
C GLU A 233 0.65 -7.89 -11.35
N ALA A 234 1.33 -6.92 -10.77
CA ALA A 234 1.76 -6.92 -9.37
C ALA A 234 0.58 -6.96 -8.42
N LEU A 235 -0.43 -6.09 -8.62
CA LEU A 235 -1.63 -6.05 -7.78
C LEU A 235 -2.39 -7.38 -7.84
N SER A 236 -2.50 -8.00 -9.01
CA SER A 236 -3.13 -9.31 -9.19
C SER A 236 -2.33 -10.43 -8.51
N ALA A 237 -1.01 -10.50 -8.75
CA ALA A 237 -0.13 -11.53 -8.22
C ALA A 237 0.00 -11.48 -6.69
N MET A 238 0.06 -10.28 -6.10
CA MET A 238 0.10 -10.06 -4.66
C MET A 238 -1.29 -10.22 -4.00
N SER A 239 -2.34 -10.54 -4.77
CA SER A 239 -3.74 -10.65 -4.31
C SER A 239 -4.27 -9.37 -3.65
N ILE A 240 -3.75 -8.21 -4.06
CA ILE A 240 -4.27 -6.89 -3.69
C ILE A 240 -5.48 -6.57 -4.56
N GLU A 241 -5.43 -6.87 -5.86
CA GLU A 241 -6.62 -6.91 -6.70
C GLU A 241 -7.34 -8.25 -6.47
N VAL A 242 -8.66 -8.19 -6.25
CA VAL A 242 -9.52 -9.37 -6.17
C VAL A 242 -10.33 -9.47 -7.47
N PRO A 243 -10.01 -10.43 -8.36
CA PRO A 243 -10.75 -10.64 -9.60
C PRO A 243 -12.24 -10.92 -9.33
N ALA A 244 -13.11 -10.45 -10.23
CA ALA A 244 -14.54 -10.74 -10.16
C ALA A 244 -14.83 -12.25 -10.14
N THR A 245 -13.97 -13.07 -10.76
CA THR A 245 -14.07 -14.54 -10.79
C THR A 245 -13.90 -15.20 -9.41
N ARG A 246 -13.30 -14.51 -8.42
CA ARG A 246 -13.24 -15.00 -7.03
C ARG A 246 -14.52 -14.75 -6.24
N ARG A 247 -15.51 -14.06 -6.82
CA ARG A 247 -16.71 -13.55 -6.12
C ARG A 247 -17.97 -14.39 -6.31
N ALA A 248 -17.92 -15.51 -7.04
CA ALA A 248 -19.07 -16.39 -7.18
C ALA A 248 -18.62 -17.84 -7.37
N ASP A 249 -19.07 -18.72 -6.48
CA ASP A 249 -19.32 -20.13 -6.85
C ASP A 249 -20.77 -20.20 -7.37
N PRO A 250 -20.99 -20.44 -8.67
CA PRO A 250 -22.34 -20.50 -9.24
C PRO A 250 -23.17 -21.69 -8.72
N GLU A 251 -22.54 -22.72 -8.15
CA GLU A 251 -23.20 -23.96 -7.72
C GLU A 251 -23.56 -23.97 -6.22
N ASN A 252 -22.87 -23.19 -5.37
CA ASN A 252 -23.13 -23.14 -3.93
C ASN A 252 -23.43 -21.70 -3.42
N ARG A 253 -24.72 -21.37 -3.39
CA ARG A 253 -25.22 -20.03 -2.98
C ARG A 253 -25.22 -19.77 -1.47
N SER A 254 -24.82 -20.72 -0.62
CA SER A 254 -24.82 -20.51 0.83
C SER A 254 -23.41 -20.21 1.34
N PRO A 255 -23.09 -18.96 1.75
CA PRO A 255 -21.80 -18.62 2.33
C PRO A 255 -21.43 -19.52 3.52
N PHE A 256 -22.41 -19.90 4.34
CA PHE A 256 -22.19 -20.78 5.49
C PHE A 256 -21.72 -22.18 5.08
N ARG A 257 -22.37 -22.80 4.08
CA ARG A 257 -21.97 -24.14 3.59
C ARG A 257 -20.58 -24.12 2.95
N ARG A 258 -20.16 -22.98 2.38
CA ARG A 258 -18.84 -22.81 1.77
C ARG A 258 -17.70 -22.69 2.76
N VAL A 259 -17.98 -22.24 3.99
CA VAL A 259 -16.95 -22.11 5.04
C VAL A 259 -17.03 -23.21 6.09
N THR A 260 -17.91 -24.20 5.93
CA THR A 260 -18.09 -25.32 6.88
C THR A 260 -17.95 -26.68 6.20
N PRO A 261 -17.61 -27.75 6.97
CA PRO A 261 -17.69 -29.11 6.47
C PRO A 261 -19.10 -29.49 5.97
N PRO A 262 -19.21 -30.41 4.98
CA PRO A 262 -20.50 -30.89 4.49
C PRO A 262 -21.37 -31.45 5.62
N GLY A 263 -22.68 -31.22 5.54
CA GLY A 263 -23.68 -31.74 6.49
C GLY A 263 -23.93 -30.86 7.71
N LEU A 264 -23.16 -29.79 7.93
CA LEU A 264 -23.45 -28.83 9.00
C LEU A 264 -24.59 -27.87 8.63
N VAL A 265 -25.45 -27.60 9.61
CA VAL A 265 -26.53 -26.62 9.52
C VAL A 265 -26.21 -25.45 10.45
N ALA A 266 -26.40 -24.23 9.97
CA ALA A 266 -26.18 -23.03 10.76
C ALA A 266 -27.07 -23.03 12.00
N ARG A 267 -26.45 -22.83 13.17
CA ARG A 267 -27.15 -22.58 14.43
C ARG A 267 -27.89 -21.23 14.37
N PRO A 268 -28.91 -20.99 15.21
CA PRO A 268 -29.72 -19.77 15.15
C PRO A 268 -28.91 -18.48 15.09
N ALA A 269 -27.94 -18.29 15.99
CA ALA A 269 -27.09 -17.09 16.01
C ALA A 269 -26.22 -16.96 14.74
N GLN A 270 -25.71 -18.06 14.20
CA GLN A 270 -24.92 -18.05 12.96
C GLN A 270 -25.79 -17.67 11.76
N ALA A 271 -27.04 -18.17 11.73
CA ALA A 271 -28.01 -17.84 10.69
C ALA A 271 -28.41 -16.36 10.73
N GLU A 272 -28.58 -15.77 11.92
CA GLU A 272 -28.83 -14.33 12.07
C GLU A 272 -27.68 -13.48 11.53
N ILE A 273 -26.43 -13.82 11.86
CA ILE A 273 -25.24 -13.13 11.32
C ILE A 273 -25.21 -13.19 9.78
N CYS A 274 -25.59 -14.33 9.19
CA CYS A 274 -25.68 -14.48 7.74
C CYS A 274 -26.80 -13.64 7.10
N ARG A 275 -27.85 -13.29 7.87
CA ARG A 275 -29.00 -12.49 7.40
C ARG A 275 -28.82 -10.99 7.57
N LEU A 276 -27.83 -10.55 8.35
CA LEU A 276 -27.58 -9.13 8.56
C LEU A 276 -27.51 -8.37 7.22
N PRO A 277 -28.06 -7.15 7.14
CA PRO A 277 -27.97 -6.35 5.92
C PRO A 277 -26.51 -6.08 5.56
N ALA A 278 -26.21 -6.14 4.27
CA ALA A 278 -24.87 -5.86 3.74
C ALA A 278 -24.84 -4.42 3.25
N ASP A 279 -24.70 -3.49 4.19
CA ASP A 279 -24.74 -2.06 3.91
C ASP A 279 -23.44 -1.58 3.24
N THR A 280 -23.57 -0.75 2.21
CA THR A 280 -22.45 -0.05 1.57
C THR A 280 -21.73 0.89 2.53
N ASP A 281 -22.47 1.40 3.52
CA ASP A 281 -21.96 2.26 4.57
C ASP A 281 -21.24 1.49 5.69
N GLY A 282 -21.18 0.16 5.60
CA GLY A 282 -20.59 -0.69 6.62
C GLY A 282 -21.45 -0.76 7.88
N SER A 283 -21.03 -1.60 8.82
CA SER A 283 -21.76 -1.83 10.07
C SER A 283 -20.81 -2.32 11.14
N ILE A 284 -21.10 -1.99 12.40
CA ILE A 284 -20.49 -2.67 13.55
C ILE A 284 -21.47 -3.75 14.02
N THR A 285 -20.97 -4.95 14.25
CA THR A 285 -21.77 -6.08 14.74
C THR A 285 -21.08 -6.67 15.95
N VAL A 286 -21.83 -6.80 17.05
CA VAL A 286 -21.38 -7.48 18.27
C VAL A 286 -22.09 -8.83 18.33
N LEU A 287 -21.32 -9.92 18.37
CA LEU A 287 -21.84 -11.29 18.49
C LEU A 287 -21.50 -11.86 19.87
N GLU A 288 -22.46 -11.81 20.77
CA GLU A 288 -22.33 -12.38 22.12
C GLU A 288 -22.87 -13.81 22.14
N SER A 289 -21.99 -14.78 22.41
CA SER A 289 -22.37 -16.18 22.54
C SER A 289 -21.30 -16.98 23.27
N GLU A 290 -21.71 -18.08 23.90
CA GLU A 290 -20.83 -18.99 24.65
C GLU A 290 -19.67 -19.51 23.78
N THR A 291 -18.58 -19.93 24.42
CA THR A 291 -17.46 -20.57 23.72
C THR A 291 -17.95 -21.87 23.06
N GLY A 292 -17.42 -22.18 21.85
CA GLY A 292 -17.90 -23.34 21.09
C GLY A 292 -19.30 -23.17 20.45
N SER A 293 -19.95 -22.00 20.56
CA SER A 293 -21.21 -21.68 19.88
C SER A 293 -21.09 -21.59 18.35
N GLY A 294 -19.87 -21.49 17.82
CA GLY A 294 -19.58 -21.41 16.39
C GLY A 294 -19.50 -19.97 15.84
N LYS A 295 -19.02 -19.02 16.66
CA LYS A 295 -18.81 -17.61 16.27
C LYS A 295 -17.90 -17.49 15.04
N THR A 296 -16.83 -18.27 15.01
CA THR A 296 -15.85 -18.27 13.91
C THR A 296 -16.52 -18.58 12.56
N GLU A 297 -17.34 -19.63 12.48
CA GLU A 297 -18.03 -20.03 11.25
C GLU A 297 -19.04 -18.97 10.81
N ALA A 298 -19.74 -18.31 11.75
CA ALA A 298 -20.65 -17.21 11.44
C ALA A 298 -19.91 -16.02 10.80
N VAL A 299 -18.77 -15.64 11.38
CA VAL A 299 -17.94 -14.54 10.89
C VAL A 299 -17.34 -14.86 9.53
N LEU A 300 -16.85 -16.07 9.31
CA LEU A 300 -16.29 -16.48 8.01
C LEU A 300 -17.38 -16.51 6.92
N ALA A 301 -18.59 -16.97 7.26
CA ALA A 301 -19.72 -16.91 6.34
C ALA A 301 -20.10 -15.47 6.01
N ARG A 302 -20.07 -14.58 7.00
CA ARG A 302 -20.29 -13.13 6.83
C ARG A 302 -19.21 -12.50 5.95
N PHE A 303 -17.94 -12.85 6.15
CA PHE A 303 -16.84 -12.41 5.31
C PHE A 303 -17.08 -12.78 3.84
N VAL A 304 -17.36 -14.06 3.56
CA VAL A 304 -17.66 -14.52 2.20
C VAL A 304 -18.83 -13.72 1.61
N HIS A 305 -19.92 -13.55 2.35
CA HIS A 305 -21.07 -12.77 1.88
C HIS A 305 -20.73 -11.32 1.50
N LEU A 306 -19.95 -10.61 2.33
CA LEU A 306 -19.53 -9.24 2.06
C LEU A 306 -18.52 -9.15 0.91
N PHE A 307 -17.64 -10.15 0.81
CA PHE A 307 -16.61 -10.26 -0.23
C PHE A 307 -17.23 -10.46 -1.61
N GLU A 308 -18.24 -11.32 -1.72
CA GLU A 308 -18.99 -11.55 -2.97
C GLU A 308 -19.72 -10.29 -3.45
N LYS A 309 -20.27 -9.51 -2.50
CA LYS A 309 -20.90 -8.22 -2.79
C LYS A 309 -19.89 -7.09 -3.08
N GLY A 310 -18.59 -7.35 -2.98
CA GLY A 310 -17.54 -6.36 -3.20
C GLY A 310 -17.50 -5.25 -2.14
N LEU A 311 -18.08 -5.48 -0.96
CA LEU A 311 -18.07 -4.53 0.17
C LEU A 311 -16.80 -4.61 1.00
N VAL A 312 -16.13 -5.75 0.93
CA VAL A 312 -14.77 -5.99 1.42
C VAL A 312 -14.03 -6.81 0.37
N ASP A 313 -12.71 -6.73 0.36
CA ASP A 313 -11.86 -7.58 -0.48
C ASP A 313 -10.71 -8.21 0.34
N GLY A 314 -10.84 -8.14 1.67
CA GLY A 314 -9.96 -8.77 2.63
C GLY A 314 -10.63 -9.05 4.00
N LEU A 315 -9.97 -9.87 4.82
CA LEU A 315 -10.33 -10.22 6.18
C LEU A 315 -9.13 -10.02 7.09
N TYR A 316 -9.29 -9.29 8.20
CA TYR A 316 -8.33 -9.32 9.30
C TYR A 316 -8.99 -9.94 10.53
N PHE A 317 -8.52 -11.11 10.93
CA PHE A 317 -8.96 -11.79 12.14
C PHE A 317 -7.97 -11.49 13.28
N ALA A 318 -8.37 -10.61 14.19
CA ALA A 318 -7.58 -10.13 15.32
C ALA A 318 -7.83 -10.96 16.57
N LEU A 319 -6.76 -11.56 17.09
CA LEU A 319 -6.77 -12.39 18.30
C LEU A 319 -6.02 -11.72 19.45
N PRO A 320 -6.35 -12.04 20.71
CA PRO A 320 -5.67 -11.47 21.87
C PRO A 320 -4.24 -11.98 22.05
N THR A 321 -3.92 -13.19 21.55
CA THR A 321 -2.61 -13.83 21.78
C THR A 321 -2.03 -14.47 20.52
N ARG A 322 -0.71 -14.64 20.50
CA ARG A 322 0.04 -15.31 19.41
C ARG A 322 -0.38 -16.77 19.24
N SER A 323 -0.66 -17.47 20.35
CA SER A 323 -1.09 -18.88 20.33
C SER A 323 -2.49 -19.02 19.75
N ALA A 324 -3.43 -18.15 20.15
CA ALA A 324 -4.77 -18.10 19.57
C ALA A 324 -4.71 -17.81 18.07
N ALA A 325 -3.89 -16.84 17.65
CA ALA A 325 -3.70 -16.53 16.23
C ALA A 325 -3.18 -17.73 15.42
N SER A 326 -2.21 -18.46 15.96
CA SER A 326 -1.64 -19.65 15.28
C SER A 326 -2.66 -20.78 15.11
N GLN A 327 -3.55 -20.98 16.09
CA GLN A 327 -4.62 -21.98 16.00
C GLN A 327 -5.73 -21.52 15.04
N MET A 328 -6.12 -20.24 15.11
CA MET A 328 -7.15 -19.66 14.26
C MET A 328 -6.73 -19.66 12.80
N HIS A 329 -5.45 -19.41 12.51
CA HIS A 329 -4.90 -19.39 11.16
C HIS A 329 -5.18 -20.69 10.39
N ARG A 330 -5.04 -21.86 11.04
CA ARG A 330 -5.37 -23.15 10.43
C ARG A 330 -6.86 -23.24 10.07
N ARG A 331 -7.76 -22.85 10.99
CA ARG A 331 -9.21 -22.90 10.77
C ARG A 331 -9.64 -21.96 9.64
N VAL A 332 -9.07 -20.75 9.60
CA VAL A 332 -9.34 -19.77 8.54
C VAL A 332 -8.81 -20.27 7.19
N LEU A 333 -7.64 -20.91 7.16
CA LEU A 333 -7.10 -21.52 5.93
C LEU A 333 -8.01 -22.60 5.38
N GLU A 334 -8.45 -23.55 6.20
CA GLU A 334 -9.37 -24.61 5.78
C GLU A 334 -10.69 -24.05 5.26
N ALA A 335 -11.21 -23.00 5.91
CA ALA A 335 -12.42 -22.33 5.45
C ALA A 335 -12.21 -21.58 4.14
N ALA A 336 -11.08 -20.90 3.94
CA ALA A 336 -10.76 -20.22 2.70
C ALA A 336 -10.60 -21.20 1.52
N GLN A 337 -9.94 -22.34 1.75
CA GLN A 337 -9.80 -23.41 0.75
C GLN A 337 -11.14 -24.02 0.33
N ARG A 338 -12.10 -24.11 1.26
CA ARG A 338 -13.47 -24.55 0.94
C ARG A 338 -14.29 -23.45 0.27
N ALA A 339 -14.07 -22.20 0.64
CA ALA A 339 -14.87 -21.08 0.18
C ALA A 339 -14.53 -20.62 -1.23
N PHE A 340 -13.29 -20.77 -1.70
CA PHE A 340 -12.83 -20.19 -2.95
C PHE A 340 -12.21 -21.24 -3.87
N VAL A 341 -12.59 -21.23 -5.15
CA VAL A 341 -11.96 -22.08 -6.19
C VAL A 341 -10.45 -21.80 -6.28
N GLN A 342 -10.06 -20.53 -6.21
CA GLN A 342 -8.67 -20.10 -6.11
C GLN A 342 -8.51 -19.29 -4.82
N PRO A 343 -8.15 -19.94 -3.70
CA PRO A 343 -8.13 -19.28 -2.40
C PRO A 343 -7.04 -18.20 -2.36
N PRO A 344 -7.35 -16.99 -1.85
CA PRO A 344 -6.34 -15.97 -1.60
C PRO A 344 -5.34 -16.45 -0.52
N PRO A 345 -4.14 -15.85 -0.45
CA PRO A 345 -3.19 -16.14 0.62
C PRO A 345 -3.79 -15.90 2.02
N VAL A 346 -3.53 -16.83 2.93
CA VAL A 346 -3.87 -16.70 4.35
C VAL A 346 -2.59 -16.44 5.15
N VAL A 347 -2.35 -15.19 5.50
CA VAL A 347 -1.14 -14.72 6.19
C VAL A 347 -1.30 -14.85 7.71
N LEU A 348 -0.29 -15.40 8.38
CA LEU A 348 -0.17 -15.33 9.84
C LEU A 348 0.60 -14.06 10.23
N ALA A 349 -0.13 -13.03 10.67
CA ALA A 349 0.40 -11.74 11.10
C ALA A 349 0.87 -11.77 12.57
N VAL A 350 1.84 -12.64 12.85
CA VAL A 350 2.50 -12.73 14.14
C VAL A 350 4.00 -12.48 13.92
N PRO A 351 4.56 -11.34 14.39
CA PRO A 351 5.97 -11.03 14.18
C PRO A 351 6.88 -12.20 14.57
N GLY A 352 7.90 -12.49 13.75
CA GLY A 352 8.80 -13.62 13.96
C GLY A 352 8.32 -14.93 13.31
N TYR A 353 7.03 -15.08 13.01
CA TYR A 353 6.52 -16.15 12.17
C TYR A 353 6.49 -15.68 10.72
N LEU A 354 6.99 -16.51 9.82
CA LEU A 354 6.88 -16.33 8.37
C LEU A 354 6.00 -17.44 7.83
N ARG A 355 4.70 -17.35 8.05
CA ARG A 355 3.76 -18.40 7.63
C ARG A 355 2.66 -17.85 6.74
N VAL A 356 2.47 -18.51 5.60
CA VAL A 356 1.41 -18.24 4.63
C VAL A 356 0.83 -19.57 4.20
N ASP A 357 -0.49 -19.68 4.25
CA ASP A 357 -1.20 -20.95 4.07
C ASP A 357 -0.60 -22.07 4.94
N ASP A 358 -0.20 -23.17 4.33
CA ASP A 358 0.42 -24.34 4.95
C ASP A 358 1.95 -24.30 4.92
N ALA A 359 2.57 -23.22 4.42
CA ALA A 359 4.02 -23.10 4.25
C ALA A 359 4.67 -22.14 5.25
N GLU A 360 5.91 -22.47 5.62
CA GLU A 360 6.79 -21.61 6.41
C GLU A 360 7.98 -21.15 5.57
N GLY A 361 8.26 -19.85 5.65
CA GLY A 361 9.42 -19.22 5.03
C GLY A 361 10.60 -19.15 5.99
N GLN A 362 11.80 -19.20 5.43
CA GLN A 362 13.05 -19.05 6.16
C GLN A 362 13.66 -17.68 5.87
N ARG A 363 14.01 -16.93 6.93
CA ARG A 363 14.75 -15.66 6.77
C ARG A 363 16.15 -15.93 6.23
N LEU A 364 16.53 -15.17 5.22
CA LEU A 364 17.87 -15.12 4.67
C LEU A 364 18.55 -13.78 5.04
N PRO A 365 19.87 -13.67 4.86
CA PRO A 365 20.56 -12.37 4.87
C PRO A 365 19.92 -11.37 3.91
N HIS A 366 20.27 -10.09 4.07
CA HIS A 366 19.79 -9.00 3.20
C HIS A 366 18.26 -8.84 3.16
N PHE A 367 17.57 -9.28 4.22
CA PHE A 367 16.11 -9.18 4.38
C PHE A 367 15.31 -10.00 3.36
N GLU A 368 15.92 -11.01 2.76
CA GLU A 368 15.24 -11.95 1.86
C GLU A 368 14.55 -13.08 2.63
N VAL A 369 13.59 -13.74 1.97
CA VAL A 369 12.88 -14.91 2.51
C VAL A 369 12.91 -16.04 1.49
N LEU A 370 13.34 -17.22 1.93
CA LEU A 370 13.26 -18.45 1.17
C LEU A 370 11.94 -19.16 1.45
N TRP A 371 11.17 -19.44 0.41
CA TRP A 371 9.94 -20.24 0.48
C TRP A 371 10.17 -21.65 -0.12
N PRO A 372 9.51 -22.70 0.41
CA PRO A 372 9.70 -24.09 -0.05
C PRO A 372 9.38 -24.31 -1.54
N ASP A 373 8.37 -23.61 -2.06
CA ASP A 373 8.00 -23.58 -3.47
C ASP A 373 7.98 -22.12 -3.93
N ARG A 374 9.07 -21.70 -4.57
CA ARG A 374 9.25 -20.32 -5.00
C ARG A 374 8.14 -19.89 -5.96
N ASP A 375 7.72 -20.73 -6.89
CA ASP A 375 6.78 -20.31 -7.93
C ASP A 375 5.36 -20.17 -7.38
N ARG A 376 4.98 -20.99 -6.40
CA ARG A 376 3.70 -20.84 -5.69
C ARG A 376 3.70 -19.65 -4.71
N PHE A 377 4.78 -19.42 -3.97
CA PHE A 377 4.77 -18.52 -2.81
C PHE A 377 5.37 -17.13 -3.02
N ARG A 378 6.18 -16.92 -4.07
CA ARG A 378 6.91 -15.66 -4.33
C ARG A 378 6.09 -14.39 -4.09
N TYR A 379 5.00 -14.18 -4.84
CA TYR A 379 4.15 -12.99 -4.64
C TYR A 379 3.02 -13.22 -3.64
N ARG A 380 2.59 -14.48 -3.51
CA ARG A 380 1.56 -14.90 -2.57
C ARG A 380 1.94 -14.61 -1.11
N ALA A 381 3.23 -14.64 -0.81
CA ALA A 381 3.75 -14.43 0.53
C ALA A 381 4.30 -13.02 0.79
N TRP A 382 4.28 -12.12 -0.20
CA TRP A 382 4.86 -10.77 -0.11
C TRP A 382 4.43 -9.99 1.14
N ALA A 383 3.15 -10.11 1.52
CA ALA A 383 2.60 -9.46 2.71
C ALA A 383 3.13 -10.02 4.04
N ALA A 384 3.57 -11.28 4.06
CA ALA A 384 4.07 -11.98 5.25
C ALA A 384 5.56 -11.73 5.52
N GLU A 385 6.32 -11.31 4.52
CA GLU A 385 7.78 -11.17 4.63
C GLU A 385 8.22 -10.03 5.55
N ASN A 386 7.36 -9.03 5.74
CA ASN A 386 7.62 -7.91 6.62
C ASN A 386 6.40 -7.60 7.51
N PRO A 387 6.57 -7.46 8.84
CA PRO A 387 5.47 -7.13 9.74
C PRO A 387 4.70 -5.85 9.38
N LYS A 388 5.35 -4.90 8.70
CA LYS A 388 4.68 -3.67 8.26
C LYS A 388 3.74 -3.89 7.06
N ARG A 389 3.88 -5.03 6.35
CA ARG A 389 3.05 -5.40 5.18
C ARG A 389 1.88 -6.32 5.53
N TYR A 390 1.82 -6.84 6.77
CA TYR A 390 0.80 -7.83 7.16
C TYR A 390 -0.63 -7.40 6.80
N LEU A 391 -1.01 -6.16 7.09
CA LEU A 391 -2.36 -5.65 6.83
C LEU A 391 -2.67 -5.47 5.34
N VAL A 392 -1.68 -5.54 4.45
CA VAL A 392 -1.91 -5.49 3.00
C VAL A 392 -2.43 -6.84 2.48
N GLY A 393 -2.19 -7.93 3.21
CA GLY A 393 -2.65 -9.27 2.81
C GLY A 393 -4.17 -9.35 2.67
N CYS A 394 -4.65 -10.21 1.76
CA CYS A 394 -6.08 -10.38 1.52
C CYS A 394 -6.78 -11.06 2.72
N ILE A 395 -6.33 -12.25 3.14
CA ILE A 395 -6.80 -12.87 4.39
C ILE A 395 -5.65 -12.89 5.38
N VAL A 396 -5.87 -12.30 6.54
CA VAL A 396 -4.85 -12.12 7.57
C VAL A 396 -5.40 -12.56 8.91
N VAL A 397 -4.61 -13.36 9.63
CA VAL A 397 -4.91 -13.80 10.99
C VAL A 397 -3.75 -13.41 11.87
N GLY A 398 -3.97 -12.62 12.90
CA GLY A 398 -2.87 -12.06 13.69
C GLY A 398 -3.31 -11.55 15.03
N THR A 399 -2.38 -10.95 15.77
CA THR A 399 -2.73 -10.33 17.05
C THR A 399 -3.43 -8.99 16.84
N ILE A 400 -4.25 -8.58 17.81
CA ILE A 400 -4.91 -7.27 17.81
C ILE A 400 -3.89 -6.11 17.77
N ASP A 401 -2.68 -6.31 18.30
CA ASP A 401 -1.61 -5.30 18.30
C ASP A 401 -1.29 -4.78 16.89
N GLN A 402 -1.33 -5.62 15.85
CA GLN A 402 -1.04 -5.18 14.49
C GLN A 402 -2.07 -4.17 13.98
N VAL A 403 -3.33 -4.30 14.41
CA VAL A 403 -4.41 -3.37 14.09
C VAL A 403 -4.26 -2.11 14.94
N LEU A 404 -3.98 -2.24 16.24
CA LEU A 404 -3.79 -1.08 17.14
C LEU A 404 -2.60 -0.21 16.72
N LEU A 405 -1.55 -0.80 16.13
CA LEU A 405 -0.44 -0.04 15.54
C LEU A 405 -0.89 0.92 14.41
N SER A 406 -2.08 0.76 13.83
CA SER A 406 -2.64 1.69 12.85
C SER A 406 -3.16 3.00 13.45
N SER A 407 -3.49 3.01 14.75
CA SER A 407 -4.00 4.18 15.47
C SER A 407 -2.96 4.86 16.37
N LEU A 408 -1.75 4.30 16.46
CA LEU A 408 -0.66 4.86 17.26
C LEU A 408 0.25 5.78 16.42
N MET A 409 0.97 6.68 17.09
CA MET A 409 1.99 7.55 16.47
C MET A 409 3.30 6.80 16.21
N VAL A 410 3.24 5.75 15.39
CA VAL A 410 4.37 4.89 15.04
C VAL A 410 4.64 4.90 13.54
N GLY A 411 5.85 4.50 13.16
CA GLY A 411 6.23 4.38 11.76
C GLY A 411 5.27 3.47 10.98
N HIS A 412 4.78 3.98 9.86
CA HIS A 412 3.89 3.32 8.90
C HIS A 412 2.48 3.04 9.46
N ALA A 413 2.03 3.79 10.46
CA ALA A 413 0.64 3.72 10.94
C ALA A 413 -0.37 4.04 9.82
N HIS A 414 -0.09 5.04 8.98
CA HIS A 414 -0.94 5.41 7.85
C HIS A 414 -1.10 4.30 6.81
N LEU A 415 -0.01 3.59 6.48
CA LEU A 415 -0.07 2.40 5.61
C LEU A 415 -1.00 1.34 6.21
N ARG A 416 -0.85 1.05 7.52
CA ARG A 416 -1.67 0.08 8.22
C ARG A 416 -3.16 0.46 8.23
N ALA A 417 -3.46 1.72 8.55
CA ALA A 417 -4.83 2.24 8.56
C ALA A 417 -5.46 2.20 7.16
N SER A 418 -4.70 2.60 6.14
CA SER A 418 -5.17 2.59 4.74
C SER A 418 -5.40 1.18 4.24
N ALA A 419 -4.49 0.26 4.58
CA ALA A 419 -4.65 -1.14 4.23
C ALA A 419 -5.90 -1.73 4.87
N LEU A 420 -6.27 -1.35 6.10
CA LEU A 420 -7.49 -1.84 6.78
C LEU A 420 -8.81 -1.36 6.16
N LEU A 421 -8.83 -0.30 5.34
CA LEU A 421 -10.06 0.24 4.73
C LEU A 421 -10.82 -0.78 3.88
N ARG A 422 -10.13 -1.82 3.45
CA ARG A 422 -10.62 -2.85 2.53
C ARG A 422 -11.07 -4.13 3.24
N HIS A 423 -10.73 -4.29 4.53
CA HIS A 423 -10.95 -5.53 5.28
C HIS A 423 -12.27 -5.52 6.05
N LEU A 424 -12.87 -6.71 6.18
CA LEU A 424 -13.68 -7.00 7.37
C LEU A 424 -12.71 -7.19 8.54
N LEU A 425 -12.74 -6.28 9.51
CA LEU A 425 -12.01 -6.44 10.77
C LEU A 425 -12.87 -7.24 11.75
N VAL A 426 -12.32 -8.35 12.23
CA VAL A 426 -12.91 -9.20 13.26
C VAL A 426 -12.02 -9.10 14.49
N VAL A 427 -12.60 -8.74 15.62
CA VAL A 427 -11.91 -8.78 16.93
C VAL A 427 -12.54 -9.90 17.74
N ASP A 428 -11.76 -10.95 18.01
CA ASP A 428 -12.23 -12.13 18.72
C ASP A 428 -11.84 -12.07 20.21
N GLU A 429 -12.65 -12.73 21.04
CA GLU A 429 -12.47 -12.81 22.50
C GLU A 429 -12.30 -11.43 23.18
N VAL A 430 -13.18 -10.47 22.83
CA VAL A 430 -13.23 -9.16 23.54
C VAL A 430 -13.81 -9.39 24.94
N HIS A 431 -13.00 -9.16 25.97
CA HIS A 431 -13.44 -9.28 27.36
C HIS A 431 -13.86 -7.91 27.91
N ALA A 432 -14.81 -7.89 28.83
CA ALA A 432 -15.33 -6.65 29.44
C ALA A 432 -14.25 -5.81 30.16
N SER A 433 -13.14 -6.43 30.57
CA SER A 433 -11.98 -5.75 31.15
C SER A 433 -11.15 -4.98 30.14
N ASP A 434 -11.19 -5.32 28.86
CA ASP A 434 -10.25 -4.81 27.85
C ASP A 434 -10.59 -3.39 27.37
N ALA A 435 -11.85 -2.95 27.54
CA ALA A 435 -12.26 -1.56 27.30
C ALA A 435 -11.99 -0.64 28.50
N TYR A 436 -11.67 -1.20 29.66
CA TYR A 436 -11.41 -0.46 30.90
C TYR A 436 -9.90 -0.33 31.21
N MET A 437 -9.07 -1.21 30.64
CA MET A 437 -7.60 -1.10 30.64
C MET A 437 -7.13 -0.25 29.46
#